data_AF-A0A9P4NUT8-F1
#
_entry.id   AF-A0A9P4NUT8-F1
#
_cell.length_a   1.000
_cell.length_b   1.000
_cell.length_c   1.000
_cell.angle_alpha   90.00
_cell.angle_beta   90.00
_cell.angle_gamma   90.00
#
_symmetry.space_group_name_H-M   'P 1'
#
loop_
_entity.id
_entity.type
_entity.pdbx_description
1 polymer ?
#
loop_
_entity_poly.entity_id
_entity_poly.type
_entity_poly.pdbx_seq_one_letter_code
_entity_poly.pdbx_strand_id
1 'polypeptide(L)'
;MQLVKLTCFGQVLGNTAIVFTSQEQIRPQRFDLFALPAELLDTRGPGRLIPDRLSEKLVFCAIEIGGGTVMPSIKDPKVMHWEKGRFSDCSTKIRFHLDDKILIARAQQNISCPSDQLQSWPTCIDQLATLGTRQNYWQKSQKQAAVQAGQYVVAQFTTTWIKQEKITMKDIHLNDTADTIRVPFLESRWGLRISLCTGVARRVPMREMLADVMGVYVEKRLPIPPEWEILLQGHEFVDQLRGPRLKEWFHRLPSSLQSSAIHLIRYVLEALRETGYDEPSDEFVIAWLFPNDPFRCFRIQSKGHHMWTRALADSSSCATFAYITPKCLEADEYTCQNCTAIQWQQALSLDTAVCQHRSNNEVLISTSIWSLQPGISYWIGKPGGELTARLVDTTSPLGMRLAIKRSQIPAHSRMRLGRIDRIRERQQSTDVHATPVLIVAAKWHVLHTLCATGLR
;
A
#
# COMPACT_ATOMS: atom_id res chain seq x y z
N MET A 1 1.55 36.51 -0.87
CA MET A 1 1.12 35.57 -1.94
C MET A 1 2.13 34.42 -1.98
N GLN A 2 1.69 33.17 -1.82
CA GLN A 2 2.57 31.99 -1.73
C GLN A 2 2.00 30.83 -2.55
N LEU A 3 2.85 29.91 -3.03
CA LEU A 3 2.43 28.70 -3.71
C LEU A 3 2.30 27.54 -2.71
N VAL A 4 1.15 26.88 -2.71
CA VAL A 4 0.88 25.72 -1.86
C VAL A 4 0.48 24.50 -2.68
N LYS A 5 0.73 23.30 -2.14
CA LYS A 5 0.27 22.05 -2.76
C LYS A 5 -1.10 21.69 -2.20
N LEU A 6 -2.04 21.29 -3.03
CA LEU A 6 -3.32 20.76 -2.56
C LEU A 6 -3.25 19.24 -2.37
N THR A 7 -4.19 18.67 -1.61
CA THR A 7 -4.29 17.22 -1.39
C THR A 7 -4.75 16.46 -2.63
N CYS A 8 -6.01 16.03 -2.72
CA CYS A 8 -6.50 15.26 -3.86
C CYS A 8 -6.90 16.14 -5.05
N PHE A 9 -7.23 17.42 -4.81
CA PHE A 9 -7.56 18.37 -5.87
C PHE A 9 -6.33 18.95 -6.59
N GLY A 10 -5.11 18.72 -6.07
CA GLY A 10 -3.88 19.27 -6.68
C GLY A 10 -3.67 18.83 -8.12
N GLN A 11 -4.10 17.62 -8.48
CA GLN A 11 -3.95 17.07 -9.83
C GLN A 11 -4.78 17.81 -10.88
N VAL A 12 -5.86 18.49 -10.47
CA VAL A 12 -6.66 19.38 -11.33
C VAL A 12 -5.90 20.65 -11.69
N LEU A 13 -5.02 21.13 -10.79
CA LEU A 13 -4.35 22.42 -10.86
C LEU A 13 -2.88 22.35 -11.28
N GLY A 14 -2.40 21.20 -11.75
CA GLY A 14 -0.95 21.02 -12.03
C GLY A 14 -0.09 20.94 -10.77
N ASN A 15 -0.68 20.54 -9.64
CA ASN A 15 -0.11 20.28 -8.30
C ASN A 15 0.12 21.48 -7.36
N THR A 16 0.02 22.72 -7.83
CA THR A 16 0.26 23.91 -7.00
C THR A 16 -0.80 24.99 -7.19
N ALA A 17 -1.22 25.64 -6.12
CA ALA A 17 -2.17 26.75 -6.12
C ALA A 17 -1.53 28.01 -5.50
N ILE A 18 -1.85 29.18 -6.04
CA ILE A 18 -1.50 30.46 -5.43
C ILE A 18 -2.49 30.75 -4.31
N VAL A 19 -1.99 31.08 -3.13
CA VAL A 19 -2.79 31.49 -1.97
C VAL A 19 -2.37 32.87 -1.47
N PHE A 20 -3.38 33.62 -1.04
CA PHE A 20 -3.24 34.88 -0.33
C PHE A 20 -3.52 34.59 1.13
N THR A 21 -2.60 34.97 2.01
CA THR A 21 -2.67 34.70 3.44
C THR A 21 -2.36 35.99 4.19
N SER A 22 -2.99 36.18 5.35
CA SER A 22 -2.64 37.23 6.32
C SER A 22 -1.49 36.82 7.24
N GLN A 23 -1.07 35.54 7.20
CA GLN A 23 0.09 35.03 7.95
C GLN A 23 1.38 35.17 7.13
N GLU A 24 2.46 35.59 7.78
CA GLU A 24 3.74 35.90 7.12
C GLU A 24 4.40 34.67 6.47
N GLN A 25 4.15 33.44 6.97
CA GLN A 25 4.71 32.21 6.41
C GLN A 25 3.74 31.02 6.50
N ILE A 26 3.40 30.42 5.35
CA ILE A 26 2.70 29.14 5.27
C ILE A 26 3.74 28.03 5.26
N ARG A 27 3.66 27.12 6.25
CA ARG A 27 4.53 25.93 6.29
C ARG A 27 4.30 25.05 5.04
N PRO A 28 5.33 24.38 4.50
CA PRO A 28 5.18 23.50 3.34
C PRO A 28 4.37 22.24 3.70
N GLN A 29 3.04 22.35 3.64
CA GLN A 29 2.08 21.27 3.85
C GLN A 29 1.16 21.14 2.63
N ARG A 30 0.47 20.00 2.50
CA ARG A 30 -0.63 19.86 1.55
C ARG A 30 -1.91 20.40 2.19
N PHE A 31 -2.60 21.27 1.47
CA PHE A 31 -3.82 21.92 1.94
C PHE A 31 -5.04 21.24 1.32
N ASP A 32 -6.07 21.05 2.13
CA ASP A 32 -7.38 20.67 1.61
C ASP A 32 -8.04 21.90 0.98
N LEU A 33 -8.87 21.66 -0.03
CA LEU A 33 -9.63 22.73 -0.66
C LEU A 33 -10.97 22.86 0.07
N PHE A 34 -11.24 24.04 0.61
CA PHE A 34 -12.53 24.40 1.21
C PHE A 34 -13.16 25.52 0.37
N ALA A 35 -14.26 25.22 -0.31
CA ALA A 35 -14.89 26.15 -1.25
C ALA A 35 -16.39 25.87 -1.39
N LEU A 36 -17.14 26.82 -1.95
CA LEU A 36 -18.48 26.54 -2.48
C LEU A 36 -18.37 25.80 -3.83
N PRO A 37 -19.27 24.86 -4.15
CA PRO A 37 -19.37 24.25 -5.49
C PRO A 37 -19.45 25.28 -6.62
N ALA A 38 -20.17 26.39 -6.41
CA ALA A 38 -20.25 27.49 -7.37
C ALA A 38 -18.90 28.17 -7.60
N GLU A 39 -18.19 28.52 -6.52
CA GLU A 39 -16.85 29.11 -6.57
C GLU A 39 -15.83 28.17 -7.22
N LEU A 40 -15.98 26.86 -6.99
CA LEU A 40 -15.11 25.84 -7.57
C LEU A 40 -15.21 25.83 -9.10
N LEU A 41 -16.41 25.97 -9.65
CA LEU A 41 -16.65 25.99 -11.10
C LEU A 41 -16.26 27.34 -11.72
N ASP A 42 -16.59 28.43 -11.05
CA ASP A 42 -16.30 29.79 -11.51
C ASP A 42 -14.78 30.04 -11.59
N THR A 43 -14.02 29.56 -10.60
CA THR A 43 -12.58 29.83 -10.51
C THR A 43 -11.69 28.88 -11.31
N ARG A 44 -12.17 27.69 -11.72
CA ARG A 44 -11.30 26.58 -12.18
C ARG A 44 -11.57 26.04 -13.59
N GLY A 45 -12.43 26.69 -14.36
CA GLY A 45 -12.64 26.39 -15.79
C GLY A 45 -13.83 25.45 -16.05
N PRO A 46 -14.00 24.94 -17.28
CA PRO A 46 -15.21 24.23 -17.69
C PRO A 46 -15.41 22.97 -16.85
N GLY A 47 -16.41 23.02 -15.99
CA GLY A 47 -16.90 21.90 -15.22
C GLY A 47 -18.43 21.86 -15.28
N ARG A 48 -19.02 20.75 -14.90
CA ARG A 48 -20.48 20.60 -14.85
C ARG A 48 -20.91 19.96 -13.54
N LEU A 49 -22.00 20.47 -12.98
CA LEU A 49 -22.69 19.82 -11.88
C LEU A 49 -23.51 18.67 -12.43
N ILE A 50 -23.55 17.59 -11.67
CA ILE A 50 -24.37 16.42 -12.00
C ILE A 50 -25.59 16.45 -11.08
N PRO A 51 -26.77 16.82 -11.60
CA PRO A 51 -27.99 16.88 -10.80
C PRO A 51 -28.49 15.47 -10.48
N ASP A 52 -29.08 15.32 -9.29
CA ASP A 52 -29.84 14.12 -8.99
C ASP A 52 -31.17 14.12 -9.74
N ARG A 53 -31.31 13.21 -10.71
CA ARG A 53 -32.54 13.07 -11.51
C ARG A 53 -33.71 12.47 -10.72
N LEU A 54 -33.47 11.94 -9.53
CA LEU A 54 -34.49 11.30 -8.69
C LEU A 54 -35.02 12.22 -7.58
N SER A 55 -34.46 13.43 -7.43
CA SER A 55 -34.88 14.39 -6.41
C SER A 55 -35.80 15.47 -6.99
N GLU A 56 -36.91 15.76 -6.31
CA GLU A 56 -37.78 16.90 -6.64
C GLU A 56 -37.14 18.25 -6.32
N LYS A 57 -36.13 18.27 -5.44
CA LYS A 57 -35.33 19.45 -5.11
C LYS A 57 -34.06 19.48 -5.97
N LEU A 58 -33.64 20.67 -6.39
CA LEU A 58 -32.37 20.87 -7.12
C LEU A 58 -31.19 20.58 -6.20
N VAL A 59 -30.66 19.37 -6.29
CA VAL A 59 -29.50 18.89 -5.54
C VAL A 59 -28.56 18.12 -6.45
N PHE A 60 -27.30 18.06 -6.06
CA PHE A 60 -26.24 17.52 -6.90
C PHE A 60 -25.61 16.28 -6.26
N CYS A 61 -25.18 15.35 -7.10
CA CYS A 61 -24.52 14.12 -6.68
C CYS A 61 -23.01 14.14 -6.94
N ALA A 62 -22.54 14.98 -7.88
CA ALA A 62 -21.14 15.11 -8.22
C ALA A 62 -20.84 16.42 -8.97
N ILE A 63 -19.55 16.76 -9.07
CA ILE A 63 -19.02 17.86 -9.87
C ILE A 63 -17.97 17.30 -10.83
N GLU A 64 -18.19 17.35 -12.14
CA GLU A 64 -17.15 17.02 -13.11
C GLU A 64 -16.27 18.25 -13.37
N ILE A 65 -14.96 18.10 -13.15
CA ILE A 65 -13.99 19.18 -13.33
C ILE A 65 -12.59 18.63 -13.57
N GLY A 66 -11.84 19.27 -14.48
CA GLY A 66 -10.43 18.92 -14.75
C GLY A 66 -10.20 17.50 -15.31
N GLY A 67 -11.18 16.94 -16.04
CA GLY A 67 -11.12 15.56 -16.53
C GLY A 67 -11.31 14.49 -15.46
N GLY A 68 -11.80 14.89 -14.28
CA GLY A 68 -12.17 14.03 -13.17
C GLY A 68 -13.53 14.41 -12.58
N THR A 69 -13.88 13.75 -11.50
CA THR A 69 -15.14 13.95 -10.78
C THR A 69 -14.88 14.15 -9.30
N VAL A 70 -15.44 15.22 -8.73
CA VAL A 70 -15.56 15.46 -7.29
C VAL A 70 -16.85 14.79 -6.81
N MET A 71 -16.72 13.90 -5.84
CA MET A 71 -17.87 13.20 -5.27
C MET A 71 -17.89 13.34 -3.75
N PRO A 72 -19.07 13.44 -3.12
CA PRO A 72 -19.19 13.43 -1.67
C PRO A 72 -18.74 12.09 -1.08
N SER A 73 -18.01 12.17 0.03
CA SER A 73 -17.77 11.06 0.94
C SER A 73 -19.10 10.61 1.51
N ILE A 74 -19.28 9.31 1.66
CA ILE A 74 -20.55 8.77 2.18
C ILE A 74 -20.72 9.04 3.71
N LYS A 75 -19.73 9.62 4.43
CA LYS A 75 -19.76 9.90 5.89
C LYS A 75 -20.20 11.33 6.16
N ASP A 76 -19.81 12.24 5.27
CA ASP A 76 -20.10 13.65 5.39
C ASP A 76 -20.28 14.24 3.98
N PRO A 77 -21.47 14.75 3.62
CA PRO A 77 -21.69 15.42 2.33
C PRO A 77 -20.74 16.61 2.12
N LYS A 78 -20.20 17.17 3.20
CA LYS A 78 -19.26 18.29 3.16
C LYS A 78 -17.82 17.85 2.94
N VAL A 79 -17.48 16.57 3.06
CA VAL A 79 -16.15 16.06 2.71
C VAL A 79 -16.26 15.33 1.39
N MET A 80 -15.45 15.70 0.41
CA MET A 80 -15.51 15.22 -0.97
C MET A 80 -14.13 14.69 -1.41
N HIS A 81 -14.12 13.96 -2.52
CA HIS A 81 -12.89 13.44 -3.11
C HIS A 81 -12.90 13.70 -4.62
N TRP A 82 -11.76 14.16 -5.15
CA TRP A 82 -11.56 14.25 -6.59
C TRP A 82 -10.85 13.01 -7.12
N GLU A 83 -11.45 12.36 -8.10
CA GLU A 83 -10.89 11.22 -8.80
C GLU A 83 -10.83 11.48 -10.32
N LYS A 84 -9.79 10.98 -10.99
CA LYS A 84 -9.64 11.11 -12.44
C LYS A 84 -10.56 10.12 -13.17
N GLY A 85 -11.34 10.61 -14.13
CA GLY A 85 -12.33 9.80 -14.87
C GLY A 85 -13.68 10.52 -15.03
N ARG A 86 -14.50 10.02 -15.97
CA ARG A 86 -15.88 10.51 -16.15
C ARG A 86 -16.81 9.88 -15.12
N PHE A 87 -17.81 10.63 -14.67
CA PHE A 87 -18.84 10.10 -13.79
C PHE A 87 -19.59 8.98 -14.52
N SER A 88 -19.42 7.75 -14.06
CA SER A 88 -20.29 6.62 -14.40
C SER A 88 -21.36 6.54 -13.32
N ASP A 89 -22.64 6.60 -13.70
CA ASP A 89 -23.80 6.59 -12.79
C ASP A 89 -23.55 5.70 -11.56
N CYS A 90 -23.40 6.34 -10.40
CA CYS A 90 -23.14 5.65 -9.15
C CYS A 90 -24.15 6.03 -8.07
N SER A 91 -24.57 5.00 -7.36
CA SER A 91 -25.64 4.87 -6.37
C SER A 91 -25.44 5.63 -5.05
N THR A 92 -24.59 6.66 -5.01
CA THR A 92 -24.43 7.49 -3.81
C THR A 92 -25.73 8.24 -3.54
N LYS A 93 -26.38 7.98 -2.40
CA LYS A 93 -27.61 8.70 -1.96
C LYS A 93 -27.30 10.10 -1.40
N ILE A 94 -26.04 10.47 -1.33
CA ILE A 94 -25.61 11.72 -0.70
C ILE A 94 -25.72 12.85 -1.71
N ARG A 95 -26.32 13.95 -1.23
CA ARG A 95 -26.65 15.14 -1.99
C ARG A 95 -26.02 16.34 -1.31
N PHE A 96 -25.58 17.29 -2.12
CA PHE A 96 -25.11 18.58 -1.64
C PHE A 96 -25.84 19.69 -2.39
N HIS A 97 -26.00 20.83 -1.72
CA HIS A 97 -26.49 22.05 -2.33
C HIS A 97 -25.34 22.88 -2.90
N LEU A 98 -25.65 23.74 -3.86
CA LEU A 98 -24.73 24.73 -4.42
C LEU A 98 -24.17 25.69 -3.35
N ASP A 99 -24.96 25.94 -2.31
CA ASP A 99 -24.66 26.90 -1.25
C ASP A 99 -23.92 26.28 -0.05
N ASP A 100 -23.70 24.95 -0.07
CA ASP A 100 -22.97 24.24 0.99
C ASP A 100 -21.47 24.30 0.75
N LYS A 101 -20.69 24.71 1.75
CA LYS A 101 -19.22 24.63 1.67
C LYS A 101 -18.74 23.17 1.74
N ILE A 102 -17.81 22.82 0.87
CA ILE A 102 -17.27 21.47 0.69
C ILE A 102 -15.75 21.43 0.90
N LEU A 103 -15.22 20.32 1.44
CA LEU A 103 -13.82 20.04 1.79
C LEU A 103 -13.31 18.84 0.99
N ILE A 104 -12.18 18.89 0.30
CA ILE A 104 -11.72 17.79 -0.60
C ILE A 104 -10.46 17.03 -0.04
N ALA A 105 -10.50 15.72 0.40
CA ALA A 105 -9.41 14.98 1.16
C ALA A 105 -9.21 13.40 0.93
N ARG A 106 -8.17 12.72 1.54
CA ARG A 106 -7.84 11.22 1.57
C ARG A 106 -7.13 10.77 2.90
N ALA A 107 -7.18 9.47 3.30
CA ALA A 107 -6.41 8.78 4.39
C ALA A 107 -5.16 9.54 4.89
N GLN A 108 -5.24 10.05 6.11
CA GLN A 108 -4.46 11.18 6.57
C GLN A 108 -3.35 10.77 7.52
N GLN A 109 -2.22 11.47 7.44
CA GLN A 109 -1.25 11.45 8.51
C GLN A 109 -1.80 12.34 9.63
N ASN A 110 -2.07 11.77 10.80
CA ASN A 110 -2.41 12.54 11.98
C ASN A 110 -1.13 13.14 12.57
N ILE A 111 -0.92 14.44 12.32
CA ILE A 111 0.23 15.20 12.83
C ILE A 111 0.10 15.56 14.31
N SER A 112 -1.10 15.42 14.87
CA SER A 112 -1.41 15.71 16.28
C SER A 112 -1.35 14.45 17.16
N CYS A 113 -0.90 13.32 16.60
CA CYS A 113 -0.73 12.09 17.36
C CYS A 113 0.31 12.29 18.48
N PRO A 114 -0.05 12.06 19.75
CA PRO A 114 0.88 12.25 20.87
C PRO A 114 1.91 11.11 21.00
N SER A 115 1.86 10.10 20.12
CA SER A 115 2.70 8.90 20.23
C SER A 115 4.19 9.23 20.21
N ASP A 116 4.89 8.76 21.22
CA ASP A 116 6.34 8.86 21.33
C ASP A 116 6.96 7.46 21.19
N GLN A 117 7.90 7.34 20.27
CA GLN A 117 8.61 6.08 20.03
C GLN A 117 9.45 5.66 21.25
N LEU A 118 10.04 6.61 21.97
CA LEU A 118 10.85 6.33 23.17
C LEU A 118 10.00 5.73 24.28
N GLN A 119 8.75 6.18 24.43
CA GLN A 119 7.81 5.66 25.42
C GLN A 119 7.13 4.36 24.97
N SER A 120 6.94 4.18 23.66
CA SER A 120 6.33 2.97 23.11
C SER A 120 7.29 1.78 23.15
N TRP A 121 8.61 2.01 23.04
CA TRP A 121 9.62 0.95 22.99
C TRP A 121 9.58 -0.03 24.18
N PRO A 122 9.63 0.42 25.45
CA PRO A 122 9.59 -0.49 26.59
C PRO A 122 8.33 -1.36 26.64
N THR A 123 7.20 -0.86 26.12
CA THR A 123 5.94 -1.62 26.14
C THR A 123 5.88 -2.76 25.14
N CYS A 124 6.76 -2.74 24.14
CA CYS A 124 6.74 -3.67 23.02
C CYS A 124 8.00 -4.52 22.92
N ILE A 125 9.06 -4.21 23.68
CA ILE A 125 10.38 -4.86 23.56
C ILE A 125 10.32 -6.39 23.68
N ASP A 126 9.47 -6.92 24.55
CA ASP A 126 9.30 -8.36 24.78
C ASP A 126 8.67 -9.09 23.57
N GLN A 127 8.04 -8.34 22.67
CA GLN A 127 7.44 -8.86 21.43
C GLN A 127 8.40 -8.79 20.24
N LEU A 128 9.60 -8.21 20.42
CA LEU A 128 10.55 -7.98 19.33
C LEU A 128 11.55 -9.11 19.20
N ALA A 129 11.74 -9.55 17.95
CA ALA A 129 12.84 -10.42 17.57
C ALA A 129 13.97 -9.61 16.93
N THR A 130 15.17 -10.19 16.92
CA THR A 130 16.28 -9.66 16.13
C THR A 130 15.98 -9.86 14.63
N LEU A 131 16.11 -8.79 13.86
CA LEU A 131 15.95 -8.80 12.42
C LEU A 131 17.05 -9.67 11.79
N GLY A 132 16.64 -10.54 10.87
CA GLY A 132 17.55 -11.48 10.18
C GLY A 132 17.83 -12.78 10.94
N THR A 133 17.40 -12.94 12.20
CA THR A 133 17.47 -14.24 12.89
C THR A 133 16.19 -15.03 12.65
N ARG A 134 16.29 -16.36 12.56
CA ARG A 134 15.15 -17.26 12.32
C ARG A 134 15.26 -18.48 13.23
N GLN A 135 14.12 -19.00 13.67
CA GLN A 135 14.06 -20.33 14.29
C GLN A 135 14.04 -21.40 13.19
N ASN A 136 14.53 -22.59 13.49
CA ASN A 136 14.54 -23.72 12.56
C ASN A 136 13.09 -24.12 12.20
N TYR A 137 12.82 -24.32 10.90
CA TYR A 137 11.50 -24.78 10.42
C TYR A 137 11.62 -25.79 9.28
N TRP A 138 10.53 -26.52 9.03
CA TRP A 138 10.41 -27.48 7.94
C TRP A 138 9.62 -26.90 6.76
N GLN A 139 10.21 -26.84 5.57
CA GLN A 139 9.54 -26.36 4.36
C GLN A 139 8.92 -27.52 3.56
N LYS A 140 7.61 -27.46 3.27
CA LYS A 140 6.89 -28.50 2.51
C LYS A 140 6.90 -28.20 1.02
N SER A 141 7.36 -29.15 0.19
CA SER A 141 7.58 -28.94 -1.25
C SER A 141 6.44 -29.46 -2.15
N GLN A 142 6.01 -30.72 -2.03
CA GLN A 142 4.89 -31.27 -2.81
C GLN A 142 4.41 -32.62 -2.24
N LYS A 143 3.16 -33.00 -2.48
CA LYS A 143 2.63 -34.35 -2.24
C LYS A 143 2.39 -35.04 -3.57
N GLN A 144 2.98 -36.22 -3.78
CA GLN A 144 2.68 -37.07 -4.94
C GLN A 144 1.94 -38.32 -4.45
N ALA A 145 0.83 -38.63 -5.11
CA ALA A 145 0.10 -39.87 -4.94
C ALA A 145 0.20 -40.64 -6.25
N ALA A 146 0.77 -41.84 -6.20
CA ALA A 146 0.83 -42.74 -7.33
C ALA A 146 -0.07 -43.95 -7.05
N VAL A 147 -0.87 -44.32 -8.02
CA VAL A 147 -1.67 -45.56 -7.99
C VAL A 147 -1.10 -46.45 -9.09
N GLN A 148 -0.57 -47.60 -8.71
CA GLN A 148 -0.09 -48.61 -9.65
C GLN A 148 -1.09 -49.77 -9.66
N ALA A 149 -1.59 -50.13 -10.84
CA ALA A 149 -2.56 -51.21 -11.03
C ALA A 149 -1.91 -52.36 -11.82
N GLY A 150 -1.73 -53.50 -11.16
CA GLY A 150 -1.32 -54.78 -11.74
C GLY A 150 -2.24 -55.88 -11.22
N GLN A 151 -1.71 -57.01 -10.75
CA GLN A 151 -2.50 -58.05 -10.08
C GLN A 151 -3.08 -57.59 -8.71
N TYR A 152 -2.56 -56.48 -8.15
CA TYR A 152 -3.09 -55.76 -7.00
C TYR A 152 -3.07 -54.24 -7.28
N VAL A 153 -3.92 -53.49 -6.57
CA VAL A 153 -3.88 -52.02 -6.53
C VAL A 153 -2.96 -51.60 -5.39
N VAL A 154 -1.84 -50.95 -5.71
CA VAL A 154 -0.94 -50.38 -4.70
C VAL A 154 -1.01 -48.86 -4.78
N ALA A 155 -1.43 -48.24 -3.69
CA ALA A 155 -1.34 -46.80 -3.51
C ALA A 155 0.00 -46.46 -2.84
N GLN A 156 0.83 -45.68 -3.53
CA GLN A 156 2.09 -45.18 -3.00
C GLN A 156 1.99 -43.67 -2.75
N PHE A 157 2.29 -43.27 -1.52
CA PHE A 157 2.46 -41.88 -1.14
C PHE A 157 3.95 -41.58 -1.03
N THR A 158 4.49 -40.83 -1.98
CA THR A 158 5.90 -40.45 -1.99
C THR A 158 6.01 -38.96 -1.73
N THR A 159 6.88 -38.59 -0.78
CA THR A 159 7.20 -37.19 -0.48
C THR A 159 8.61 -36.90 -0.98
N THR A 160 8.73 -36.08 -2.03
CA THR A 160 10.01 -35.71 -2.65
C THR A 160 10.38 -34.28 -2.28
N TRP A 161 11.65 -34.06 -1.91
CA TRP A 161 12.20 -32.75 -1.55
C TRP A 161 12.95 -32.17 -2.76
N ILE A 162 12.41 -31.15 -3.44
CA ILE A 162 13.10 -30.49 -4.56
C ILE A 162 13.15 -28.99 -4.27
N LYS A 163 14.35 -28.46 -4.00
CA LYS A 163 14.59 -27.02 -3.85
C LYS A 163 14.63 -26.38 -5.24
N GLN A 164 13.55 -25.72 -5.64
CA GLN A 164 13.59 -24.77 -6.76
C GLN A 164 13.88 -23.39 -6.20
N GLU A 165 15.03 -22.82 -6.55
CA GLU A 165 15.38 -21.45 -6.18
C GLU A 165 14.49 -20.49 -6.98
N LYS A 166 13.45 -19.97 -6.33
CA LYS A 166 12.65 -18.89 -6.88
C LYS A 166 13.47 -17.61 -6.83
N ILE A 167 13.85 -17.09 -7.99
CA ILE A 167 14.43 -15.75 -8.07
C ILE A 167 13.29 -14.74 -7.92
N THR A 168 13.25 -14.02 -6.80
CA THR A 168 12.23 -12.98 -6.56
C THR A 168 12.67 -11.62 -7.11
N MET A 169 11.73 -10.68 -7.29
CA MET A 169 12.06 -9.29 -7.62
C MET A 169 12.99 -8.66 -6.58
N LYS A 170 12.83 -9.07 -5.31
CA LYS A 170 13.70 -8.63 -4.23
C LYS A 170 15.13 -9.13 -4.44
N ASP A 171 15.30 -10.42 -4.77
CA ASP A 171 16.61 -11.02 -5.08
C ASP A 171 17.28 -10.36 -6.28
N ILE A 172 16.53 -10.07 -7.35
CA ILE A 172 17.08 -9.42 -8.56
C ILE A 172 17.70 -8.07 -8.21
N HIS A 173 17.03 -7.28 -7.36
CA HIS A 173 17.49 -5.94 -7.02
C HIS A 173 18.57 -5.92 -5.93
N LEU A 174 18.57 -6.89 -5.01
CA LEU A 174 19.59 -7.00 -3.97
C LEU A 174 20.89 -7.64 -4.51
N ASN A 175 20.78 -8.63 -5.38
CA ASN A 175 21.93 -9.36 -5.93
C ASN A 175 22.48 -8.74 -7.22
N ASP A 176 21.96 -7.59 -7.67
CA ASP A 176 22.54 -6.87 -8.82
C ASP A 176 23.98 -6.47 -8.44
N THR A 177 25.00 -7.11 -9.03
CA THR A 177 26.41 -6.88 -8.68
C THR A 177 27.02 -5.66 -9.35
N ALA A 178 26.30 -5.01 -10.27
CA ALA A 178 26.73 -3.72 -10.78
C ALA A 178 26.60 -2.69 -9.66
N ASP A 179 27.61 -1.86 -9.42
CA ASP A 179 27.59 -0.71 -8.48
C ASP A 179 26.65 0.42 -8.97
N THR A 180 25.45 0.03 -9.36
CA THR A 180 24.42 0.87 -9.92
C THR A 180 23.12 0.60 -9.19
N ILE A 181 22.26 1.61 -9.17
CA ILE A 181 20.88 1.47 -8.71
C ILE A 181 19.94 2.04 -9.77
N ARG A 182 18.93 1.26 -10.13
CA ARG A 182 17.99 1.66 -11.17
C ARG A 182 17.00 2.66 -10.57
N VAL A 183 16.94 3.88 -11.09
CA VAL A 183 15.95 4.88 -10.66
C VAL A 183 14.50 4.36 -10.73
N PRO A 184 14.08 3.59 -11.76
CA PRO A 184 12.75 2.98 -11.76
C PRO A 184 12.45 2.08 -10.56
N PHE A 185 13.47 1.40 -9.99
CA PHE A 185 13.32 0.64 -8.76
C PHE A 185 13.08 1.55 -7.56
N LEU A 186 13.79 2.67 -7.47
CA LEU A 186 13.61 3.68 -6.42
C LEU A 186 12.23 4.36 -6.44
N GLU A 187 11.65 4.53 -7.63
CA GLU A 187 10.28 5.04 -7.81
C GLU A 187 9.19 3.97 -7.65
N SER A 188 9.56 2.69 -7.69
CA SER A 188 8.61 1.59 -7.52
C SER A 188 8.15 1.49 -6.07
N ARG A 189 6.87 1.12 -5.89
CA ARG A 189 6.21 1.05 -4.57
C ARG A 189 6.45 -0.27 -3.85
N TRP A 190 7.72 -0.60 -3.59
CA TRP A 190 8.09 -1.81 -2.86
C TRP A 190 8.23 -1.61 -1.35
N GLY A 191 8.32 -0.36 -0.91
CA GLY A 191 8.30 -0.02 0.51
C GLY A 191 6.90 -0.18 1.09
N LEU A 192 6.81 -0.74 2.30
CA LEU A 192 5.57 -0.84 3.07
C LEU A 192 5.78 -0.15 4.42
N ARG A 193 5.17 1.03 4.56
CA ARG A 193 5.21 1.83 5.78
C ARG A 193 4.01 1.46 6.65
N ILE A 194 4.25 1.10 7.91
CA ILE A 194 3.20 0.67 8.84
C ILE A 194 3.17 1.61 10.05
N SER A 195 2.02 2.22 10.30
CA SER A 195 1.80 3.07 11.47
C SER A 195 1.79 2.23 12.74
N LEU A 196 2.68 2.54 13.69
CA LEU A 196 2.68 1.89 15.00
C LEU A 196 1.34 2.12 15.74
N CYS A 197 0.78 3.32 15.61
CA CYS A 197 -0.40 3.77 16.37
C CYS A 197 -1.72 3.14 15.90
N THR A 198 -1.83 2.79 14.62
CA THR A 198 -3.12 2.39 14.00
C THR A 198 -3.08 1.06 13.27
N GLY A 199 -1.88 0.51 12.99
CA GLY A 199 -1.72 -0.71 12.18
C GLY A 199 -2.03 -0.52 10.69
N VAL A 200 -2.32 0.70 10.25
CA VAL A 200 -2.53 1.02 8.83
C VAL A 200 -1.20 0.94 8.10
N ALA A 201 -1.14 0.05 7.12
CA ALA A 201 -0.02 -0.11 6.21
C ALA A 201 -0.28 0.64 4.90
N ARG A 202 0.76 1.24 4.33
CA ARG A 202 0.70 1.94 3.05
C ARG A 202 1.92 1.62 2.19
N ARG A 203 1.68 1.33 0.91
CA ARG A 203 2.74 1.22 -0.09
C ARG A 203 3.35 2.60 -0.37
N VAL A 204 4.67 2.68 -0.30
CA VAL A 204 5.45 3.91 -0.58
C VAL A 204 6.56 3.62 -1.57
N PRO A 205 6.97 4.61 -2.39
CA PRO A 205 8.16 4.49 -3.21
C PRO A 205 9.38 4.10 -2.38
N MET A 206 10.28 3.30 -2.95
CA MET A 206 11.51 2.89 -2.26
C MET A 206 12.34 4.07 -1.79
N ARG A 207 12.42 5.15 -2.58
CA ARG A 207 13.10 6.40 -2.18
C ARG A 207 12.52 7.04 -0.92
N GLU A 208 11.19 6.99 -0.73
CA GLU A 208 10.56 7.52 0.49
C GLU A 208 10.79 6.62 1.70
N MET A 209 10.81 5.30 1.51
CA MET A 209 11.22 4.37 2.57
C MET A 209 12.67 4.64 2.99
N LEU A 210 13.59 4.70 2.02
CA LEU A 210 15.00 4.96 2.28
C LEU A 210 15.19 6.25 3.07
N ALA A 211 14.51 7.33 2.67
CA ALA A 211 14.57 8.60 3.40
C ALA A 211 14.08 8.50 4.86
N ASP A 212 13.14 7.60 5.15
CA ASP A 212 12.61 7.42 6.51
C ASP A 212 13.48 6.54 7.40
N VAL A 213 14.31 5.65 6.84
CA VAL A 213 15.05 4.63 7.61
C VAL A 213 16.56 4.82 7.59
N MET A 214 17.10 5.54 6.60
CA MET A 214 18.54 5.59 6.32
C MET A 214 19.34 6.20 7.47
N GLY A 215 18.89 7.30 8.06
CA GLY A 215 19.60 7.93 9.19
C GLY A 215 19.84 6.94 10.33
N VAL A 216 18.80 6.20 10.72
CA VAL A 216 18.87 5.24 11.83
C VAL A 216 19.85 4.09 11.54
N TYR A 217 19.91 3.58 10.31
CA TYR A 217 20.84 2.50 9.97
C TYR A 217 22.28 2.99 9.78
N VAL A 218 22.48 4.12 9.09
CA VAL A 218 23.81 4.58 8.72
C VAL A 218 24.54 5.18 9.92
N GLU A 219 23.86 5.96 10.76
CA GLU A 219 24.45 6.57 11.97
C GLU A 219 24.85 5.53 13.03
N LYS A 220 24.29 4.32 12.96
CA LYS A 220 24.60 3.22 13.88
C LYS A 220 25.62 2.24 13.34
N ARG A 221 26.11 2.46 12.11
CA ARG A 221 27.20 1.68 11.55
C ARG A 221 28.52 2.10 12.21
N LEU A 222 29.37 1.13 12.52
CA LEU A 222 30.73 1.36 13.00
C LEU A 222 31.74 0.74 12.02
N PRO A 223 32.64 1.52 11.40
CA PRO A 223 32.70 2.98 11.44
C PRO A 223 31.53 3.63 10.67
N ILE A 224 31.16 4.86 11.07
CA ILE A 224 30.23 5.69 10.28
C ILE A 224 30.98 6.09 9.00
N PRO A 225 30.42 5.86 7.80
CA PRO A 225 31.07 6.24 6.56
C PRO A 225 31.31 7.75 6.50
N PRO A 226 32.54 8.24 6.22
CA PRO A 226 32.84 9.67 6.23
C PRO A 226 32.04 10.45 5.19
N GLU A 227 31.67 9.81 4.09
CA GLU A 227 30.84 10.40 3.04
C GLU A 227 29.38 10.61 3.49
N TRP A 228 28.93 9.96 4.57
CA TRP A 228 27.58 10.13 5.09
C TRP A 228 27.31 11.59 5.48
N GLU A 229 28.22 12.21 6.22
CA GLU A 229 28.02 13.59 6.69
C GLU A 229 28.05 14.58 5.53
N ILE A 230 28.94 14.37 4.56
CA ILE A 230 29.03 15.15 3.32
C ILE A 230 27.72 15.03 2.51
N LEU A 231 27.20 13.82 2.35
CA LEU A 231 25.94 13.59 1.64
C LEU A 231 24.75 14.19 2.39
N LEU A 232 24.71 14.05 3.71
CA LEU A 232 23.61 14.50 4.54
C LEU A 232 23.53 16.03 4.60
N GLN A 233 24.63 16.69 4.98
CA GLN A 233 24.67 18.14 5.18
C GLN A 233 24.99 18.91 3.89
N GLY A 234 25.92 18.41 3.08
CA GLY A 234 26.38 19.10 1.86
C GLY A 234 25.48 18.89 0.64
N HIS A 235 24.70 17.80 0.60
CA HIS A 235 23.87 17.44 -0.56
C HIS A 235 22.41 17.10 -0.23
N GLU A 236 21.98 17.35 1.00
CA GLU A 236 20.60 17.14 1.48
C GLU A 236 20.04 15.75 1.15
N PHE A 237 20.88 14.71 1.23
CA PHE A 237 20.60 13.40 0.64
C PHE A 237 19.21 12.84 0.99
N VAL A 238 18.84 12.91 2.27
CA VAL A 238 17.56 12.40 2.77
C VAL A 238 16.36 13.17 2.17
N ASP A 239 16.46 14.48 2.00
CA ASP A 239 15.38 15.29 1.42
C ASP A 239 15.29 15.11 -0.09
N GLN A 240 16.43 14.92 -0.75
CA GLN A 240 16.50 14.67 -2.19
C GLN A 240 15.90 13.31 -2.56
N LEU A 241 16.00 12.30 -1.68
CA LEU A 241 15.27 11.04 -1.81
C LEU A 241 13.74 11.25 -1.79
N ARG A 242 13.23 12.21 -1.01
CA ARG A 242 11.80 12.57 -0.99
C ARG A 242 11.40 13.44 -2.19
N GLY A 243 12.37 14.09 -2.83
CA GLY A 243 12.18 14.97 -3.97
C GLY A 243 11.74 14.27 -5.27
N PRO A 244 11.04 14.97 -6.18
CA PRO A 244 10.55 14.39 -7.44
C PRO A 244 11.62 14.25 -8.53
N ARG A 245 12.83 14.80 -8.34
CA ARG A 245 13.90 14.87 -9.36
C ARG A 245 15.13 14.05 -8.96
N LEU A 246 14.91 12.85 -8.43
CA LEU A 246 15.96 11.99 -7.90
C LEU A 246 17.03 11.64 -8.95
N LYS A 247 16.63 11.39 -10.20
CA LYS A 247 17.56 11.11 -11.30
C LYS A 247 18.53 12.26 -11.52
N GLU A 248 18.02 13.49 -11.67
CA GLU A 248 18.84 14.68 -11.90
C GLU A 248 19.77 14.97 -10.73
N TRP A 249 19.31 14.73 -9.50
CA TRP A 249 20.15 14.86 -8.31
C TRP A 249 21.35 13.91 -8.35
N PHE A 250 21.15 12.62 -8.65
CA PHE A 250 22.25 11.66 -8.77
C PHE A 250 23.27 12.04 -9.86
N HIS A 251 22.85 12.64 -10.98
CA HIS A 251 23.76 13.07 -12.04
C HIS A 251 24.57 14.32 -11.69
N ARG A 252 24.10 15.12 -10.72
CA ARG A 252 24.81 16.32 -10.24
C ARG A 252 25.83 16.01 -9.14
N LEU A 253 25.76 14.82 -8.54
CA LEU A 253 26.75 14.41 -7.54
C LEU A 253 28.10 14.11 -8.21
N PRO A 254 29.21 14.45 -7.54
CA PRO A 254 30.52 13.91 -7.88
C PRO A 254 30.49 12.37 -7.91
N SER A 255 31.21 11.74 -8.84
CA SER A 255 31.16 10.29 -9.04
C SER A 255 31.50 9.49 -7.77
N SER A 256 32.42 9.96 -6.93
CA SER A 256 32.75 9.33 -5.65
C SER A 256 31.56 9.34 -4.68
N LEU A 257 30.87 10.48 -4.54
CA LEU A 257 29.69 10.63 -3.69
C LEU A 257 28.49 9.87 -4.25
N GLN A 258 28.38 9.76 -5.57
CA GLN A 258 27.37 8.91 -6.21
C GLN A 258 27.55 7.44 -5.82
N SER A 259 28.77 6.91 -5.95
CA SER A 259 29.08 5.53 -5.53
C SER A 259 28.82 5.32 -4.04
N SER A 260 29.23 6.26 -3.19
CA SER A 260 28.96 6.18 -1.75
C SER A 260 27.46 6.20 -1.43
N ALA A 261 26.67 7.05 -2.09
CA ALA A 261 25.21 7.08 -1.94
C ALA A 261 24.58 5.74 -2.35
N ILE A 262 25.04 5.12 -3.44
CA ILE A 262 24.58 3.80 -3.89
C ILE A 262 24.92 2.72 -2.87
N HIS A 263 26.15 2.72 -2.33
CA HIS A 263 26.56 1.78 -1.28
C HIS A 263 25.73 1.91 -0.01
N LEU A 264 25.43 3.14 0.42
CA LEU A 264 24.57 3.39 1.58
C LEU A 264 23.13 2.89 1.35
N ILE A 265 22.58 3.13 0.16
CA ILE A 265 21.26 2.59 -0.19
C ILE A 265 21.28 1.06 -0.15
N ARG A 266 22.27 0.41 -0.77
CA ARG A 266 22.40 -1.04 -0.78
C ARG A 266 22.52 -1.61 0.63
N TYR A 267 23.33 -0.98 1.48
CA TYR A 267 23.47 -1.36 2.88
C TYR A 267 22.12 -1.38 3.61
N VAL A 268 21.32 -0.32 3.46
CA VAL A 268 19.98 -0.24 4.08
C VAL A 268 19.02 -1.28 3.49
N LEU A 269 19.06 -1.51 2.18
CA LEU A 269 18.23 -2.52 1.53
C LEU A 269 18.58 -3.93 2.00
N GLU A 270 19.86 -4.22 2.20
CA GLU A 270 20.32 -5.50 2.72
C GLU A 270 19.90 -5.69 4.19
N ALA A 271 19.99 -4.64 5.00
CA ALA A 271 19.47 -4.68 6.38
C ALA A 271 17.97 -5.01 6.43
N LEU A 272 17.20 -4.55 5.44
CA LEU A 272 15.76 -4.80 5.32
C LEU A 272 15.40 -6.04 4.46
N ARG A 273 16.40 -6.81 4.02
CA ARG A 273 16.22 -7.97 3.13
C ARG A 273 15.22 -8.98 3.66
N GLU A 274 15.21 -9.18 4.97
CA GLU A 274 14.41 -10.20 5.65
C GLU A 274 13.01 -9.72 6.06
N THR A 275 12.65 -8.47 5.72
CA THR A 275 11.30 -7.93 5.98
C THR A 275 10.29 -8.36 4.92
N GLY A 276 8.99 -8.34 5.23
CA GLY A 276 7.92 -8.81 4.35
C GLY A 276 7.38 -10.17 4.78
N TYR A 277 6.67 -10.85 3.87
CA TYR A 277 6.07 -12.16 4.17
C TYR A 277 7.09 -13.28 3.97
N ASP A 278 7.38 -14.01 5.04
CA ASP A 278 8.25 -15.17 5.05
C ASP A 278 7.41 -16.45 4.89
N GLU A 279 7.33 -16.96 3.66
CA GLU A 279 6.52 -18.13 3.31
C GLU A 279 6.77 -19.37 4.18
N PRO A 280 8.02 -19.72 4.54
CA PRO A 280 8.27 -20.94 5.28
C PRO A 280 7.90 -20.88 6.77
N SER A 281 8.03 -19.73 7.42
CA SER A 281 7.59 -19.53 8.81
C SER A 281 6.12 -19.13 8.91
N ASP A 282 5.49 -18.74 7.79
CA ASP A 282 4.13 -18.18 7.73
C ASP A 282 3.97 -16.90 8.57
N GLU A 283 5.04 -16.11 8.64
CA GLU A 283 5.13 -14.86 9.39
C GLU A 283 5.28 -13.65 8.47
N PHE A 284 4.79 -12.51 8.94
CA PHE A 284 5.03 -11.21 8.35
C PHE A 284 6.02 -10.45 9.25
N VAL A 285 7.19 -10.15 8.69
CA VAL A 285 8.31 -9.52 9.39
C VAL A 285 8.32 -8.03 9.08
N ILE A 286 8.29 -7.20 10.12
CA ILE A 286 8.28 -5.74 10.00
C ILE A 286 9.44 -5.17 10.81
N ALA A 287 10.37 -4.47 10.16
CA ALA A 287 11.45 -3.80 10.87
C ALA A 287 10.92 -2.68 11.77
N TRP A 288 11.41 -2.60 13.01
CA TRP A 288 11.17 -1.44 13.87
C TRP A 288 12.49 -0.78 14.22
N LEU A 289 12.66 0.41 13.68
CA LEU A 289 13.91 1.16 13.70
C LEU A 289 13.97 1.97 14.98
N PHE A 290 14.56 1.43 16.03
CA PHE A 290 14.83 2.19 17.24
C PHE A 290 16.27 2.70 17.23
N PRO A 291 16.54 3.98 17.52
CA PRO A 291 17.88 4.54 17.42
C PRO A 291 18.96 3.79 18.20
N ASN A 292 18.61 3.11 19.29
CA ASN A 292 19.60 2.36 20.09
C ASN A 292 19.71 0.89 19.67
N ASP A 293 18.74 0.36 18.91
CA ASP A 293 18.71 -1.03 18.47
C ASP A 293 17.95 -1.13 17.12
N PRO A 294 18.61 -0.78 16.00
CA PRO A 294 17.95 -0.61 14.71
C PRO A 294 17.63 -1.93 13.99
N PHE A 295 18.06 -3.06 14.56
CA PHE A 295 17.91 -4.40 13.99
C PHE A 295 16.84 -5.21 14.74
N ARG A 296 15.76 -4.56 15.18
CA ARG A 296 14.59 -5.25 15.76
C ARG A 296 13.44 -5.34 14.78
N CYS A 297 12.58 -6.32 14.99
CA CYS A 297 11.41 -6.53 14.16
C CYS A 297 10.24 -7.12 14.93
N PHE A 298 9.03 -6.82 14.46
CA PHE A 298 7.82 -7.56 14.79
C PHE A 298 7.70 -8.76 13.86
N ARG A 299 7.29 -9.90 14.41
CA ARG A 299 6.94 -11.12 13.68
C ARG A 299 5.47 -11.43 13.91
N ILE A 300 4.67 -11.37 12.86
CA ILE A 300 3.22 -11.51 12.97
C ILE A 300 2.78 -12.73 12.19
N GLN A 301 2.09 -13.64 12.86
CA GLN A 301 1.53 -14.82 12.21
C GLN A 301 0.51 -14.39 11.13
N SER A 302 0.72 -14.85 9.90
CA SER A 302 -0.09 -14.45 8.73
C SER A 302 -1.40 -15.24 8.63
N LYS A 303 -2.17 -15.22 9.73
CA LYS A 303 -3.43 -15.94 9.92
C LYS A 303 -4.52 -14.97 10.39
N GLY A 304 -5.78 -15.40 10.32
CA GLY A 304 -6.92 -14.60 10.75
C GLY A 304 -6.94 -13.20 10.10
N HIS A 305 -6.88 -12.16 10.93
CA HIS A 305 -6.89 -10.75 10.50
C HIS A 305 -5.68 -10.31 9.67
N HIS A 306 -4.57 -11.06 9.71
CA HIS A 306 -3.35 -10.76 8.96
C HIS A 306 -3.18 -11.64 7.73
N MET A 307 -4.16 -12.48 7.36
CA MET A 307 -4.04 -13.37 6.20
C MET A 307 -3.73 -12.64 4.89
N TRP A 308 -4.14 -11.38 4.77
CA TRP A 308 -3.87 -10.54 3.62
C TRP A 308 -2.37 -10.32 3.38
N THR A 309 -1.51 -10.38 4.41
CA THR A 309 -0.06 -10.17 4.28
C THR A 309 0.59 -11.18 3.34
N ARG A 310 0.03 -12.39 3.20
CA ARG A 310 0.50 -13.40 2.24
C ARG A 310 0.35 -12.94 0.79
N ALA A 311 -0.51 -11.96 0.51
CA ALA A 311 -0.62 -11.36 -0.82
C ALA A 311 0.62 -10.54 -1.18
N LEU A 312 1.37 -10.08 -0.17
CA LEU A 312 2.60 -9.32 -0.31
C LEU A 312 3.86 -10.18 -0.41
N ALA A 313 3.70 -11.51 -0.53
CA ALA A 313 4.80 -12.45 -0.67
C ALA A 313 5.71 -12.07 -1.84
N ASP A 314 7.01 -12.10 -1.58
CA ASP A 314 8.01 -11.84 -2.61
C ASP A 314 7.89 -12.87 -3.73
N SER A 315 7.91 -12.38 -4.97
CA SER A 315 7.74 -13.19 -6.17
C SER A 315 8.41 -12.52 -7.36
N SER A 316 8.33 -13.13 -8.54
CA SER A 316 8.78 -12.51 -9.80
C SER A 316 8.03 -11.22 -10.17
N SER A 317 7.00 -10.85 -9.42
CA SER A 317 6.19 -9.65 -9.67
C SER A 317 5.91 -8.83 -8.41
N CYS A 318 6.50 -9.15 -7.25
CA CYS A 318 6.25 -8.43 -6.00
C CYS A 318 7.51 -8.44 -5.15
N ALA A 319 7.82 -7.30 -4.54
CA ALA A 319 8.83 -7.17 -3.50
C ALA A 319 8.26 -6.35 -2.33
N THR A 320 8.61 -6.73 -1.10
CA THR A 320 8.14 -6.03 0.10
C THR A 320 9.29 -5.73 1.04
N PHE A 321 9.47 -4.45 1.34
CA PHE A 321 10.37 -3.95 2.38
C PHE A 321 9.52 -3.26 3.45
N ALA A 322 9.27 -3.95 4.57
CA ALA A 322 8.30 -3.53 5.57
C ALA A 322 8.96 -2.91 6.80
N TYR A 323 8.48 -1.75 7.23
CA TYR A 323 8.99 -1.04 8.40
C TYR A 323 7.89 -0.28 9.15
N ILE A 324 8.11 -0.12 10.46
CA ILE A 324 7.31 0.72 11.35
C ILE A 324 7.70 2.18 11.16
N THR A 325 6.71 3.06 11.11
CA THR A 325 6.87 4.51 11.17
C THR A 325 6.28 5.08 12.46
N PRO A 326 6.88 6.13 13.04
CA PRO A 326 6.24 6.92 14.09
C PRO A 326 5.08 7.78 13.55
N LYS A 327 4.96 7.95 12.23
CA LYS A 327 3.88 8.73 11.62
C LYS A 327 2.56 7.98 11.78
N CYS A 328 1.61 8.58 12.49
CA CYS A 328 0.27 8.02 12.64
C CYS A 328 -0.49 8.11 11.31
N LEU A 329 -0.85 6.96 10.74
CA LEU A 329 -1.64 6.86 9.49
C LEU A 329 -3.07 6.46 9.83
N GLU A 330 -4.05 7.27 9.53
CA GLU A 330 -5.45 6.96 9.80
C GLU A 330 -6.18 6.54 8.52
N ALA A 331 -7.05 5.55 8.65
CA ALA A 331 -7.96 5.07 7.61
C ALA A 331 -9.26 4.59 8.25
N ASP A 332 -10.39 4.72 7.56
CA ASP A 332 -11.70 4.19 7.91
C ASP A 332 -12.09 4.04 9.40
N GLU A 333 -11.80 2.87 9.98
CA GLU A 333 -12.09 2.38 11.34
C GLU A 333 -10.81 2.35 12.22
N TYR A 334 -9.67 2.69 11.63
CA TYR A 334 -8.34 2.70 12.21
C TYR A 334 -7.91 4.14 12.48
N THR A 335 -8.42 4.68 13.59
CA THR A 335 -8.10 6.04 14.07
C THR A 335 -6.98 6.00 15.11
N CYS A 336 -6.30 7.14 15.31
CA CYS A 336 -5.29 7.29 16.36
C CYS A 336 -5.84 6.86 17.73
N GLN A 337 -5.03 6.13 18.49
CA GLN A 337 -5.35 5.76 19.88
C GLN A 337 -5.31 6.95 20.85
N ASN A 338 -4.72 8.07 20.42
CA ASN A 338 -4.45 9.25 21.24
C ASN A 338 -3.64 8.93 22.52
N CYS A 339 -2.67 8.03 22.38
CA CYS A 339 -1.82 7.55 23.47
C CYS A 339 -0.34 7.87 23.21
N THR A 340 0.39 8.24 24.26
CA THR A 340 1.83 8.56 24.19
C THR A 340 2.68 7.30 24.10
N ALA A 341 2.32 6.25 24.84
CA ALA A 341 2.95 4.93 24.77
C ALA A 341 2.01 3.94 24.07
N ILE A 342 2.37 3.53 22.84
CA ILE A 342 1.56 2.63 22.03
C ILE A 342 1.96 1.18 22.33
N GLN A 343 0.97 0.35 22.68
CA GLN A 343 1.11 -1.10 22.69
C GLN A 343 0.77 -1.69 21.33
N TRP A 344 1.62 -2.59 20.85
CA TRP A 344 1.39 -3.32 19.62
C TRP A 344 0.33 -4.42 19.82
N GLN A 345 -0.91 -4.18 19.38
CA GLN A 345 -2.01 -5.18 19.44
C GLN A 345 -2.98 -5.09 18.25
N GLN A 346 -2.61 -4.40 17.16
CA GLN A 346 -3.58 -4.00 16.16
C GLN A 346 -3.65 -4.93 14.94
N ALA A 347 -4.88 -5.22 14.51
CA ALA A 347 -5.14 -5.80 13.22
C ALA A 347 -4.62 -4.88 12.12
N LEU A 348 -3.79 -5.41 11.22
CA LEU A 348 -3.22 -4.61 10.15
C LEU A 348 -4.23 -4.45 9.02
N SER A 349 -4.24 -3.28 8.39
CA SER A 349 -4.95 -3.01 7.14
C SER A 349 -3.98 -2.46 6.10
N LEU A 350 -4.33 -2.52 4.82
CA LEU A 350 -3.46 -2.04 3.74
C LEU A 350 -4.19 -1.04 2.85
N ASP A 351 -3.78 0.23 2.92
CA ASP A 351 -4.16 1.30 2.00
C ASP A 351 -3.25 1.23 0.76
N THR A 352 -3.82 0.79 -0.36
CA THR A 352 -3.08 0.59 -1.61
C THR A 352 -3.95 0.91 -2.83
N ALA A 353 -3.44 0.65 -4.02
CA ALA A 353 -4.24 0.61 -5.23
C ALA A 353 -3.98 -0.69 -5.96
N VAL A 354 -4.99 -1.24 -6.63
CA VAL A 354 -4.89 -2.50 -7.36
C VAL A 354 -5.25 -2.33 -8.83
N CYS A 355 -4.63 -3.10 -9.70
CA CYS A 355 -4.93 -3.17 -11.13
C CYS A 355 -4.97 -4.63 -11.59
N GLN A 356 -5.55 -4.88 -12.77
CA GLN A 356 -5.50 -6.19 -13.39
C GLN A 356 -4.04 -6.58 -13.69
N HIS A 357 -3.66 -7.79 -13.34
CA HIS A 357 -2.41 -8.37 -13.76
C HIS A 357 -2.54 -8.85 -15.21
N ARG A 358 -2.03 -8.05 -16.15
CA ARG A 358 -1.90 -8.44 -17.56
C ARG A 358 -0.54 -9.12 -17.76
N SER A 359 -0.55 -10.30 -18.38
CA SER A 359 0.72 -10.92 -18.81
C SER A 359 1.30 -10.13 -20.00
N ASN A 360 2.62 -10.15 -20.19
CA ASN A 360 3.28 -9.41 -21.28
C ASN A 360 2.71 -9.74 -22.68
N ASN A 361 2.14 -10.94 -22.87
CA ASN A 361 1.52 -11.35 -24.13
C ASN A 361 0.12 -10.74 -24.38
N GLU A 362 -0.55 -10.22 -23.34
CA GLU A 362 -1.92 -9.67 -23.43
C GLU A 362 -1.96 -8.14 -23.59
N VAL A 363 -0.81 -7.47 -23.48
CA VAL A 363 -0.71 -5.99 -23.54
C VAL A 363 -1.07 -5.44 -24.92
N LEU A 364 -0.98 -6.26 -25.98
CA LEU A 364 -1.19 -5.81 -27.36
C LEU A 364 -2.66 -5.76 -27.81
N ILE A 365 -3.64 -6.26 -27.04
CA ILE A 365 -4.99 -6.57 -27.61
C ILE A 365 -6.17 -5.88 -26.89
N SER A 366 -6.01 -5.35 -25.66
CA SER A 366 -7.16 -4.82 -24.89
C SER A 366 -7.10 -3.31 -24.67
N THR A 367 -7.91 -2.58 -25.45
CA THR A 367 -8.29 -1.18 -25.23
C THR A 367 -9.40 -1.01 -24.18
N SER A 368 -9.92 -2.11 -23.62
CA SER A 368 -10.96 -2.06 -22.60
C SER A 368 -10.42 -1.59 -21.26
N ILE A 369 -11.08 -0.58 -20.70
CA ILE A 369 -10.86 -0.08 -19.35
C ILE A 369 -11.28 -1.17 -18.38
N TRP A 370 -10.34 -1.68 -17.60
CA TRP A 370 -10.63 -2.64 -16.53
C TRP A 370 -11.05 -1.91 -15.26
N SER A 371 -12.08 -2.41 -14.59
CA SER A 371 -12.55 -1.91 -13.29
C SER A 371 -12.85 -3.08 -12.35
N LEU A 372 -12.63 -2.87 -11.05
CA LEU A 372 -13.10 -3.80 -10.03
C LEU A 372 -14.62 -3.87 -10.04
N GLN A 373 -15.18 -5.08 -10.03
CA GLN A 373 -16.62 -5.30 -10.04
C GLN A 373 -17.10 -5.83 -8.67
N PRO A 374 -18.22 -5.30 -8.14
CA PRO A 374 -18.83 -5.80 -6.92
C PRO A 374 -19.17 -7.28 -7.01
N GLY A 375 -18.94 -8.02 -5.93
CA GLY A 375 -19.34 -9.42 -5.85
C GLY A 375 -18.45 -10.40 -6.63
N ILE A 376 -17.59 -9.95 -7.55
CA ILE A 376 -16.61 -10.77 -8.25
C ILE A 376 -15.40 -11.05 -7.36
N SER A 377 -14.92 -12.30 -7.41
CA SER A 377 -13.68 -12.70 -6.73
C SER A 377 -12.52 -12.67 -7.72
N TYR A 378 -11.42 -12.05 -7.30
CA TYR A 378 -10.19 -11.91 -8.06
C TYR A 378 -9.05 -12.67 -7.38
N TRP A 379 -8.12 -13.21 -8.15
CA TRP A 379 -6.88 -13.73 -7.57
C TRP A 379 -5.96 -12.59 -7.15
N ILE A 380 -5.33 -12.72 -5.98
CA ILE A 380 -4.37 -11.72 -5.50
C ILE A 380 -3.10 -12.39 -4.96
N GLY A 381 -1.97 -11.71 -5.11
CA GLY A 381 -0.65 -12.22 -4.72
C GLY A 381 0.03 -13.03 -5.81
N LYS A 382 0.87 -14.00 -5.41
CA LYS A 382 1.70 -14.79 -6.32
C LYS A 382 0.87 -15.66 -7.31
N PRO A 383 1.38 -15.94 -8.52
CA PRO A 383 0.73 -16.89 -9.44
C PRO A 383 0.53 -18.24 -8.74
N GLY A 384 -0.65 -18.84 -8.89
CA GLY A 384 -1.01 -20.09 -8.21
C GLY A 384 -1.23 -19.94 -6.69
N GLY A 385 -1.16 -18.72 -6.15
CA GLY A 385 -1.43 -18.42 -4.76
C GLY A 385 -2.84 -18.82 -4.31
N GLU A 386 -3.02 -19.02 -3.01
CA GLU A 386 -4.28 -19.48 -2.44
C GLU A 386 -5.20 -18.33 -2.01
N LEU A 387 -4.94 -17.09 -2.40
CA LEU A 387 -5.71 -15.94 -1.95
C LEU A 387 -6.65 -15.42 -3.03
N THR A 388 -7.89 -15.18 -2.61
CA THR A 388 -8.89 -14.48 -3.41
C THR A 388 -9.27 -13.19 -2.70
N ALA A 389 -9.37 -12.11 -3.46
CA ALA A 389 -9.90 -10.83 -3.02
C ALA A 389 -11.31 -10.67 -3.58
N ARG A 390 -12.23 -10.20 -2.74
CA ARG A 390 -13.58 -9.83 -3.18
C ARG A 390 -13.86 -8.41 -2.75
N LEU A 391 -14.48 -7.64 -3.63
CA LEU A 391 -15.01 -6.33 -3.28
C LEU A 391 -16.22 -6.53 -2.37
N VAL A 392 -16.08 -6.20 -1.09
CA VAL A 392 -17.11 -6.45 -0.06
C VAL A 392 -17.96 -5.23 0.20
N ASP A 393 -17.38 -4.04 0.03
CA ASP A 393 -18.11 -2.80 0.24
C ASP A 393 -17.79 -1.80 -0.87
N THR A 394 -18.84 -1.45 -1.61
CA THR A 394 -18.86 -0.34 -2.58
C THR A 394 -19.71 0.83 -2.09
N THR A 395 -20.39 0.63 -0.98
CA THR A 395 -21.29 1.59 -0.32
C THR A 395 -20.61 2.29 0.85
N SER A 396 -19.37 1.90 1.19
CA SER A 396 -18.55 2.56 2.20
C SER A 396 -18.12 3.95 1.73
N PRO A 397 -18.34 4.98 2.55
CA PRO A 397 -17.86 6.35 2.32
C PRO A 397 -16.41 6.57 2.02
N LEU A 398 -15.61 5.64 2.50
CA LEU A 398 -14.21 5.87 2.75
C LEU A 398 -13.34 5.30 1.62
N GLY A 399 -13.98 4.68 0.64
CA GLY A 399 -13.34 4.01 -0.48
C GLY A 399 -13.72 2.53 -0.56
N MET A 400 -13.28 1.91 -1.66
CA MET A 400 -13.55 0.50 -1.94
C MET A 400 -12.80 -0.42 -0.97
N ARG A 401 -13.49 -1.44 -0.44
CA ARG A 401 -12.90 -2.42 0.46
C ARG A 401 -12.74 -3.78 -0.19
N LEU A 402 -11.51 -4.28 -0.23
CA LEU A 402 -11.21 -5.63 -0.66
C LEU A 402 -11.00 -6.53 0.56
N ALA A 403 -11.86 -7.53 0.71
CA ALA A 403 -11.66 -8.58 1.68
C ALA A 403 -10.86 -9.73 1.06
N ILE A 404 -9.76 -10.11 1.70
CA ILE A 404 -8.95 -11.25 1.30
C ILE A 404 -9.32 -12.47 2.12
N LYS A 405 -9.47 -13.61 1.44
CA LYS A 405 -9.68 -14.93 2.05
C LYS A 405 -8.87 -16.01 1.34
N ARG A 406 -8.65 -17.13 2.04
CA ARG A 406 -8.10 -18.34 1.45
C ARG A 406 -9.11 -18.98 0.51
N SER A 407 -8.66 -19.34 -0.67
CA SER A 407 -9.39 -20.13 -1.66
C SER A 407 -9.55 -21.56 -1.16
N GLN A 408 -10.77 -22.08 -1.25
CA GLN A 408 -11.11 -23.48 -0.99
C GLN A 408 -10.76 -24.39 -2.18
N ILE A 409 -10.47 -23.83 -3.36
CA ILE A 409 -10.21 -24.59 -4.58
C ILE A 409 -8.70 -24.90 -4.64
N PRO A 410 -8.24 -26.15 -4.79
CA PRO A 410 -6.80 -26.49 -4.91
C PRO A 410 -6.15 -25.96 -6.19
N ALA A 411 -4.87 -25.56 -6.12
CA ALA A 411 -4.15 -24.91 -7.24
C ALA A 411 -4.17 -25.68 -8.58
N HIS A 412 -4.13 -27.01 -8.54
CA HIS A 412 -4.11 -27.88 -9.72
C HIS A 412 -5.50 -28.00 -10.40
N SER A 413 -6.59 -27.92 -9.63
CA SER A 413 -7.96 -27.91 -10.16
C SER A 413 -8.35 -26.56 -10.79
N ARG A 414 -7.57 -25.50 -10.51
CA ARG A 414 -7.82 -24.11 -10.95
C ARG A 414 -7.52 -23.86 -12.43
N MET A 415 -6.66 -24.64 -13.07
CA MET A 415 -6.35 -24.47 -14.50
C MET A 415 -7.52 -24.86 -15.42
N ARG A 416 -8.51 -25.61 -14.91
CA ARG A 416 -9.64 -26.15 -15.71
C ARG A 416 -10.96 -25.37 -15.56
N LEU A 417 -11.07 -24.44 -14.60
CA LEU A 417 -12.34 -23.80 -14.19
C LEU A 417 -12.59 -22.40 -14.78
N GLY A 418 -11.93 -22.05 -15.89
CA GLY A 418 -12.10 -20.75 -16.54
C GLY A 418 -11.20 -19.64 -15.98
N ARG A 419 -11.05 -18.55 -16.76
CA ARG A 419 -10.22 -17.38 -16.46
C ARG A 419 -10.87 -16.55 -15.34
N ILE A 420 -10.51 -16.82 -14.09
CA ILE A 420 -10.69 -15.83 -13.02
C ILE A 420 -9.58 -14.79 -13.18
N ASP A 421 -9.96 -13.52 -13.25
CA ASP A 421 -9.02 -12.41 -13.35
C ASP A 421 -8.09 -12.33 -12.14
N ARG A 422 -6.82 -12.07 -12.41
CA ARG A 422 -5.82 -11.79 -11.38
C ARG A 422 -5.65 -10.30 -11.24
N ILE A 423 -5.65 -9.83 -9.99
CA ILE A 423 -5.28 -8.47 -9.62
C ILE A 423 -3.91 -8.46 -8.95
N ARG A 424 -3.23 -7.32 -9.06
CA ARG A 424 -2.00 -7.04 -8.35
C ARG A 424 -2.04 -5.63 -7.79
N GLU A 425 -1.19 -5.38 -6.80
CA GLU A 425 -0.96 -4.02 -6.33
C GLU A 425 -0.34 -3.15 -7.43
N ARG A 426 -0.59 -1.84 -7.34
CA ARG A 426 0.04 -0.81 -8.14
C ARG A 426 1.51 -0.68 -7.75
N GLN A 427 2.39 -0.96 -8.68
CA GLN A 427 3.84 -0.99 -8.48
C GLN A 427 4.47 0.32 -8.93
N GLN A 428 3.97 0.88 -10.04
CA GLN A 428 4.51 2.09 -10.64
C GLN A 428 3.45 3.18 -10.81
N SER A 429 3.87 4.41 -11.05
CA SER A 429 2.96 5.51 -11.41
C SER A 429 2.31 5.27 -12.78
N THR A 430 3.00 4.56 -13.68
CA THR A 430 2.57 4.20 -15.04
C THR A 430 1.52 3.10 -15.11
N ASP A 431 1.28 2.38 -14.01
CA ASP A 431 0.18 1.40 -13.94
C ASP A 431 -1.16 2.12 -14.11
N VAL A 432 -1.74 1.98 -15.31
CA VAL A 432 -3.01 2.60 -15.70
C VAL A 432 -4.18 1.81 -15.08
N HIS A 433 -5.29 2.49 -14.81
CA HIS A 433 -6.53 1.90 -14.26
C HIS A 433 -6.37 1.24 -12.89
N ALA A 434 -5.38 1.67 -12.10
CA ALA A 434 -5.25 1.23 -10.72
C ALA A 434 -6.35 1.86 -9.85
N THR A 435 -7.18 1.03 -9.23
CA THR A 435 -8.28 1.44 -8.35
C THR A 435 -7.77 1.51 -6.89
N PRO A 436 -7.91 2.64 -6.19
CA PRO A 436 -7.55 2.73 -4.76
C PRO A 436 -8.48 1.86 -3.91
N VAL A 437 -7.90 1.11 -2.97
CA VAL A 437 -8.63 0.15 -2.13
C VAL A 437 -8.01 0.06 -0.73
N LEU A 438 -8.86 -0.17 0.27
CA LEU A 438 -8.44 -0.65 1.58
C LEU A 438 -8.56 -2.17 1.61
N ILE A 439 -7.43 -2.86 1.75
CA ILE A 439 -7.37 -4.31 1.87
C ILE A 439 -7.44 -4.69 3.34
N VAL A 440 -8.38 -5.58 3.65
CA VAL A 440 -8.58 -6.16 4.98
C VAL A 440 -8.72 -7.68 4.86
N ALA A 441 -8.46 -8.42 5.94
CA ALA A 441 -8.87 -9.81 5.98
C ALA A 441 -10.41 -9.89 6.02
N ALA A 442 -10.98 -10.88 5.33
CA ALA A 442 -12.40 -11.15 5.45
C ALA A 442 -12.73 -11.49 6.91
N LYS A 443 -13.62 -10.70 7.55
CA LYS A 443 -14.21 -11.08 8.83
C LYS A 443 -14.90 -12.44 8.63
N TRP A 444 -14.59 -13.41 9.48
CA TRP A 444 -15.31 -14.68 9.56
C TRP A 444 -16.71 -14.45 10.16
N HIS A 445 -17.58 -13.72 9.45
CA HIS A 445 -19.00 -13.62 9.79
C HIS A 445 -19.82 -14.35 8.73
N VAL A 446 -19.58 -15.66 8.58
CA VAL A 446 -20.58 -16.59 8.04
C VAL A 446 -20.29 -17.96 8.62
N LEU A 447 -21.02 -18.32 9.69
CA LEU A 447 -21.58 -19.65 9.95
C LEU A 447 -22.37 -19.60 11.26
N HIS A 448 -23.51 -18.89 11.27
CA HIS A 448 -24.62 -19.17 12.20
C HIS A 448 -25.97 -18.71 11.65
N THR A 449 -26.17 -18.78 10.33
CA THR A 449 -27.46 -18.43 9.71
C THR A 449 -27.83 -19.39 8.58
N LEU A 450 -27.62 -20.69 8.78
CA LEU A 450 -28.15 -21.77 7.94
C LEU A 450 -28.66 -22.99 8.74
N CYS A 451 -29.08 -22.80 10.00
CA CYS A 451 -29.84 -23.81 10.76
C CYS A 451 -31.13 -23.26 11.40
N ALA A 452 -31.62 -22.09 10.98
CA ALA A 452 -32.83 -21.47 11.55
C ALA A 452 -33.90 -21.13 10.50
N THR A 453 -34.01 -21.96 9.46
CA THR A 453 -35.22 -22.03 8.65
C THR A 453 -35.63 -23.49 8.56
N GLY A 454 -36.48 -23.89 9.51
CA GLY A 454 -37.20 -25.14 9.44
C GLY A 454 -38.00 -25.20 8.14
N LEU A 455 -37.85 -26.32 7.44
CA LEU A 455 -38.78 -26.78 6.43
C LEU A 455 -39.09 -28.25 6.75
N ARG A 456 -40.21 -28.39 7.46
CA ARG A 456 -41.09 -29.55 7.69
C ARG A 456 -40.52 -30.81 8.35
#